data_AF-A0AA44ICN7-F1
#
_entry.id   AF-A0AA44ICN7-F1
#
_cell.length_a   1.000
_cell.length_b   1.000
_cell.length_c   1.000
_cell.angle_alpha   90.00
_cell.angle_beta   90.00
_cell.angle_gamma   90.00
#
_symmetry.space_group_name_H-M   'P 1'
#
loop_
_entity.id
_entity.type
_entity.pdbx_description
1 polymer ?
#
loop_
_entity_poly.entity_id
_entity_poly.type
_entity_poly.pdbx_seq_one_letter_code
_entity_poly.pdbx_strand_id
1 'polypeptide(L)'
;MRTTSAASRGTAEGINRIEGYLLAQAELLRAREEGEAFARRMPWLTTAQHEEVARLYAEDRIELSKKVLRAVADRCVELRGEYTARYAQLRQRLLCLSTASLLVAAALCAGAWFTSG
;
A
#
# COMPACT_ATOMS: atom_id res chain seq x y z
N MET A 1 -1.20 17.89 -23.37
CA MET A 1 -1.04 17.80 -21.90
C MET A 1 -1.40 16.42 -21.29
N ARG A 2 -2.03 15.46 -22.01
CA ARG A 2 -2.34 14.10 -21.49
C ARG A 2 -1.19 13.08 -21.54
N THR A 3 -0.19 13.29 -22.40
CA THR A 3 0.88 12.30 -22.68
C THR A 3 1.96 12.26 -21.60
N THR A 4 2.34 13.40 -21.03
CA THR A 4 3.35 13.49 -19.95
C THR A 4 2.91 12.76 -18.68
N SER A 5 1.61 12.78 -18.35
CA SER A 5 1.05 12.08 -17.19
C SER A 5 1.02 10.55 -17.37
N ALA A 6 0.85 10.06 -18.60
CA ALA A 6 0.90 8.62 -18.88
C ALA A 6 2.34 8.10 -18.81
N ALA A 7 3.29 8.85 -19.38
CA ALA A 7 4.72 8.53 -19.28
C ALA A 7 5.21 8.53 -17.83
N SER A 8 4.84 9.54 -17.02
CA SER A 8 5.22 9.59 -15.60
C SER A 8 4.65 8.43 -14.78
N ARG A 9 3.43 7.97 -15.08
CA ARG A 9 2.84 6.77 -14.46
C ARG A 9 3.60 5.49 -14.82
N GLY A 10 3.95 5.32 -16.09
CA GLY A 10 4.75 4.17 -16.54
C GLY A 10 6.14 4.13 -15.91
N THR A 11 6.80 5.29 -15.76
CA THR A 11 8.07 5.39 -15.04
C THR A 11 7.92 5.03 -13.56
N ALA A 12 6.89 5.56 -12.89
CA ALA A 12 6.63 5.26 -11.48
C ALA A 12 6.34 3.77 -11.24
N GLU A 13 5.57 3.13 -12.13
CA GLU A 13 5.30 1.69 -12.07
C GLU A 13 6.57 0.86 -12.28
N GLY A 14 7.42 1.26 -13.23
CA GLY A 14 8.72 0.64 -13.46
C GLY A 14 9.63 0.72 -12.24
N ILE A 15 9.73 1.89 -11.61
CA ILE A 15 10.51 2.10 -10.38
C ILE A 15 9.99 1.20 -9.25
N ASN A 16 8.69 1.18 -9.02
CA ASN A 16 8.08 0.36 -7.96
C ASN A 16 8.36 -1.14 -8.18
N ARG A 17 8.31 -1.62 -9.44
CA ARG A 17 8.65 -3.01 -9.75
C ARG A 17 10.12 -3.33 -9.46
N ILE A 18 11.04 -2.43 -9.81
CA ILE A 18 12.47 -2.60 -9.54
C ILE A 18 12.72 -2.58 -8.02
N GLU A 19 12.15 -1.62 -7.31
CA GLU A 19 12.25 -1.53 -5.85
C GLU A 19 11.73 -2.81 -5.17
N GLY A 20 10.57 -3.30 -5.57
CA GLY A 20 10.02 -4.57 -5.07
C GLY A 20 10.93 -5.77 -5.35
N TYR A 21 11.53 -5.84 -6.54
CA TYR A 21 12.52 -6.87 -6.86
C TYR A 21 13.78 -6.77 -5.99
N LEU A 22 14.33 -5.56 -5.81
CA LEU A 22 15.52 -5.33 -5.00
C LEU A 22 15.28 -5.67 -3.53
N LEU A 23 14.13 -5.29 -2.97
CA LEU A 23 13.73 -5.67 -1.62
C LEU A 23 13.61 -7.19 -1.48
N ALA A 24 12.97 -7.86 -2.45
CA ALA A 24 12.87 -9.31 -2.45
C ALA A 24 14.25 -9.99 -2.49
N GLN A 25 15.17 -9.52 -3.35
CA GLN A 25 16.53 -10.05 -3.42
C GLN A 25 17.29 -9.82 -2.11
N ALA A 26 17.17 -8.65 -1.50
CA ALA A 26 17.79 -8.34 -0.21
C ALA A 26 17.28 -9.25 0.91
N GLU A 27 15.97 -9.54 0.95
CA GLU A 27 15.39 -10.46 1.93
C GLU A 27 15.87 -11.92 1.71
N LEU A 28 16.02 -12.36 0.46
CA LEU A 28 16.56 -13.69 0.17
C LEU A 28 18.01 -13.85 0.64
N LEU A 29 18.85 -12.83 0.41
CA LEU A 29 20.23 -12.83 0.86
C LEU A 29 20.30 -12.82 2.39
N ARG A 30 19.53 -11.95 3.05
CA ARG A 30 19.49 -11.87 4.50
C ARG A 30 19.03 -13.19 5.13
N ALA A 31 17.99 -13.83 4.58
CA ALA A 31 17.49 -15.11 5.11
C ALA A 31 18.55 -16.22 5.03
N ARG A 32 19.37 -16.24 3.96
CA ARG A 32 20.50 -17.17 3.84
C ARG A 32 21.59 -16.88 4.86
N GLU A 33 22.01 -15.62 4.99
CA GLU A 33 23.03 -15.21 5.98
C GLU A 33 22.60 -15.54 7.42
N GLU A 34 21.33 -15.26 7.75
CA GLU A 34 20.74 -15.62 9.05
C GLU A 34 20.71 -17.14 9.25
N GLY A 35 20.35 -17.91 8.22
CA GLY A 35 20.35 -19.37 8.26
C GLY A 35 21.73 -19.96 8.51
N GLU A 36 22.75 -19.48 7.82
CA GLU A 36 24.13 -19.90 8.07
C GLU A 36 24.60 -19.48 9.46
N ALA A 37 24.29 -18.25 9.89
CA ALA A 37 24.62 -17.78 11.23
C ALA A 37 23.95 -18.63 12.31
N PHE A 38 22.72 -19.07 12.07
CA PHE A 38 21.99 -19.96 12.96
C PHE A 38 22.62 -21.34 13.01
N ALA A 39 22.93 -21.94 11.85
CA ALA A 39 23.59 -23.23 11.77
C ALA A 39 24.96 -23.18 12.50
N ARG A 40 25.76 -22.13 12.31
CA ARG A 40 27.06 -21.91 12.98
C ARG A 40 27.02 -22.00 14.52
N ARG A 41 25.86 -21.81 15.14
CA ARG A 41 25.67 -21.99 16.59
C ARG A 41 25.63 -23.44 17.04
N MET A 42 25.64 -24.39 16.11
CA MET A 42 25.58 -25.83 16.33
C MET A 42 26.89 -26.50 15.85
N PRO A 43 28.01 -26.35 16.58
CA PRO A 43 29.33 -26.82 16.13
C PRO A 43 29.45 -28.35 16.06
N TRP A 44 28.48 -29.10 16.60
CA TRP A 44 28.44 -30.56 16.55
C TRP A 44 27.85 -31.12 15.24
N LEU A 45 27.35 -30.26 14.35
CA LEU A 45 26.80 -30.68 13.06
C LEU A 45 27.90 -30.90 12.03
N THR A 46 27.69 -31.86 11.13
CA THR A 46 28.52 -31.99 9.92
C THR A 46 28.22 -30.86 8.94
N THR A 47 29.12 -30.62 7.98
CA THR A 47 28.93 -29.60 6.94
C THR A 47 27.60 -29.77 6.19
N ALA A 48 27.25 -31.00 5.80
CA ALA A 48 25.99 -31.28 5.11
C ALA A 48 24.76 -31.00 5.98
N GLN A 49 24.83 -31.28 7.29
CA GLN A 49 23.75 -30.95 8.23
C GLN A 49 23.65 -29.44 8.45
N HIS A 50 24.78 -28.73 8.44
CA HIS A 50 24.84 -27.27 8.52
C HIS A 50 24.13 -26.61 7.35
N GLU A 51 24.47 -27.02 6.13
CA GLU A 51 23.88 -26.51 4.90
C GLU A 51 22.38 -26.76 4.87
N GLU A 52 21.93 -27.95 5.28
CA GLU A 52 20.51 -28.30 5.31
C GLU A 52 19.74 -27.48 6.35
N VAL A 53 20.27 -27.30 7.56
CA VAL A 53 19.65 -26.45 8.59
C VAL A 53 19.59 -25.00 8.13
N ALA A 54 20.65 -24.48 7.52
CA ALA A 54 20.67 -23.11 6.99
C ALA A 54 19.63 -22.92 5.89
N ARG A 55 19.49 -23.90 4.98
CA ARG A 55 18.48 -23.89 3.90
C ARG A 55 17.06 -23.89 4.45
N LEU A 56 16.74 -24.81 5.36
CA LEU A 56 15.41 -24.92 5.97
C LEU A 56 15.05 -23.66 6.77
N TYR A 57 16.00 -23.12 7.53
CA TYR A 57 15.80 -21.85 8.23
C TYR A 57 15.46 -20.72 7.25
N ALA A 58 16.23 -20.58 6.17
CA ALA A 58 16.01 -19.53 5.18
C ALA A 58 14.62 -19.65 4.53
N GLU A 59 14.20 -20.87 4.17
CA GLU A 59 12.88 -21.15 3.61
C GLU A 59 11.75 -20.74 4.55
N ASP A 60 11.82 -21.16 5.82
CA ASP A 60 10.84 -20.79 6.85
C ASP A 60 10.81 -19.29 7.10
N ARG A 61 11.98 -18.65 7.17
CA ARG A 61 12.11 -17.20 7.39
C ARG A 61 11.46 -16.40 6.27
N ILE A 62 11.64 -16.84 5.01
CA ILE A 62 11.02 -16.24 3.82
C ILE A 62 9.49 -16.42 3.87
N GLU A 63 8.99 -17.62 4.18
CA GLU A 63 7.55 -17.86 4.28
C GLU A 63 6.90 -17.04 5.39
N LEU A 64 7.57 -16.88 6.53
CA LEU A 64 7.12 -15.98 7.59
C LEU A 64 7.07 -14.53 7.12
N SER A 65 8.13 -14.03 6.47
CA SER A 65 8.16 -12.66 5.93
C SER A 65 7.02 -12.42 4.93
N LYS A 66 6.73 -13.38 4.05
CA LYS A 66 5.59 -13.29 3.13
C LYS A 66 4.25 -13.21 3.86
N LYS A 67 4.04 -14.04 4.89
CA LYS A 67 2.80 -14.02 5.69
C LYS A 67 2.60 -12.68 6.39
N VAL A 68 3.65 -12.15 7.02
CA VAL A 68 3.62 -10.84 7.69
C VAL A 68 3.34 -9.73 6.68
N LEU A 69 4.03 -9.73 5.54
CA LEU A 69 3.84 -8.71 4.50
C LEU A 69 2.40 -8.72 3.95
N ARG A 70 1.83 -9.91 3.70
CA ARG A 70 0.43 -10.04 3.27
C ARG A 70 -0.53 -9.52 4.33
N ALA A 71 -0.35 -9.91 5.59
CA ALA A 71 -1.20 -9.43 6.67
C ALA A 71 -1.16 -7.90 6.81
N VAL A 72 0.02 -7.29 6.70
CA VAL A 72 0.17 -5.83 6.72
C VAL A 72 -0.49 -5.19 5.50
N ALA A 73 -0.30 -5.75 4.31
CA ALA A 73 -0.93 -5.25 3.09
C ALA A 73 -2.46 -5.29 3.18
N ASP A 74 -3.02 -6.41 3.65
CA ASP A 74 -4.46 -6.58 3.84
C ASP A 74 -5.01 -5.55 4.84
N ARG A 75 -4.31 -5.34 5.96
CA ARG A 75 -4.68 -4.30 6.94
C ARG A 75 -4.60 -2.89 6.38
N CYS A 76 -3.59 -2.57 5.58
CA CYS A 76 -3.48 -1.28 4.91
C CYS A 76 -4.64 -1.06 3.93
N VAL A 77 -5.07 -2.10 3.21
CA VAL A 77 -6.23 -2.03 2.30
C VAL A 77 -7.53 -1.83 3.09
N GLU A 78 -7.72 -2.60 4.17
CA GLU A 78 -8.89 -2.48 5.06
C GLU A 78 -9.00 -1.07 5.64
N LEU A 79 -7.92 -0.57 6.26
CA LEU A 79 -7.86 0.80 6.80
C LEU A 79 -8.16 1.83 5.70
N ARG A 80 -7.55 1.70 4.52
CA ARG A 80 -7.82 2.63 3.41
C ARG A 80 -9.30 2.59 3.00
N GLY A 81 -9.93 1.41 2.99
CA GLY A 81 -11.36 1.24 2.76
C GLY A 81 -12.22 1.99 3.79
N GLU A 82 -11.96 1.78 5.08
CA GLU A 82 -12.68 2.45 6.17
C GLU A 82 -12.56 3.98 6.11
N TYR A 83 -11.36 4.49 5.87
CA TYR A 83 -11.09 5.93 5.78
C TYR A 83 -11.73 6.55 4.52
N THR A 84 -11.64 5.87 3.37
CA THR A 84 -12.26 6.38 2.13
C THR A 84 -13.78 6.38 2.19
N ALA A 85 -14.39 5.39 2.84
CA ALA A 85 -15.84 5.36 3.05
C ALA A 85 -16.31 6.55 3.91
N ARG A 86 -15.62 6.83 5.02
CA ARG A 86 -15.91 8.00 5.86
C ARG A 86 -15.73 9.32 5.12
N TYR A 87 -14.65 9.44 4.34
CA TYR A 87 -14.40 10.64 3.55
C TYR A 87 -15.44 10.83 2.44
N ALA A 88 -15.87 9.76 1.78
CA ALA A 88 -16.91 9.81 0.76
C ALA A 88 -18.25 10.30 1.34
N GLN A 89 -18.63 9.82 2.52
CA GLN A 89 -19.84 10.27 3.21
C GLN A 89 -19.78 11.76 3.58
N LEU A 90 -18.64 12.23 4.12
CA LEU A 90 -18.46 13.64 4.46
C LEU A 90 -18.47 14.51 3.21
N ARG A 91 -17.79 14.08 2.15
CA ARG A 91 -17.78 14.75 0.84
C ARG A 91 -19.18 14.84 0.26
N GLN A 92 -19.97 13.77 0.31
CA GLN A 92 -21.34 13.78 -0.20
C GLN A 92 -22.22 14.76 0.58
N ARG A 93 -22.11 14.79 1.91
CA ARG A 93 -22.84 15.76 2.75
C ARG A 93 -22.45 17.20 2.40
N LEU A 94 -21.16 17.50 2.28
CA LEU A 94 -20.68 18.83 1.90
C LEU A 94 -21.16 19.23 0.50
N LEU A 95 -21.13 18.31 -0.46
CA LEU A 95 -21.65 18.56 -1.80
C LEU A 95 -23.16 18.86 -1.76
N CYS A 96 -23.97 18.05 -1.07
CA CYS A 96 -25.41 18.29 -0.91
C CYS A 96 -25.71 19.63 -0.22
N LEU A 97 -24.98 19.99 0.84
CA LEU A 97 -25.18 21.27 1.52
C LEU A 97 -24.79 22.44 0.62
N SER A 98 -23.67 22.34 -0.10
CA SER A 98 -23.21 23.39 -1.01
C SER A 98 -24.17 23.60 -2.18
N THR A 99 -24.71 22.51 -2.77
CA THR A 99 -25.69 22.61 -3.85
C THR A 99 -27.01 23.15 -3.34
N ALA A 100 -27.48 22.73 -2.16
CA ALA A 100 -28.68 23.29 -1.55
C ALA A 100 -28.52 24.79 -1.26
N SER A 101 -27.39 25.23 -0.70
CA SER A 101 -27.14 26.65 -0.44
C SER A 101 -27.08 27.47 -1.73
N LEU A 102 -26.48 26.94 -2.80
CA LEU A 102 -26.45 27.57 -4.12
C LEU A 102 -27.85 27.73 -4.70
N LEU A 103 -28.69 26.69 -4.60
CA LEU A 103 -30.08 26.75 -5.07
C LEU A 103 -30.92 27.76 -4.29
N VAL A 104 -30.77 27.80 -2.96
CA VAL A 104 -31.45 28.79 -2.11
C VAL A 104 -31.01 30.21 -2.46
N ALA A 105 -29.70 30.45 -2.61
CA ALA A 105 -29.18 31.76 -3.01
C ALA A 105 -29.70 32.17 -4.39
N ALA A 106 -29.71 31.25 -5.36
CA ALA A 106 -30.25 31.51 -6.69
C ALA A 106 -31.74 31.85 -6.67
N ALA A 107 -32.53 31.13 -5.86
CA ALA A 107 -33.96 31.39 -5.68
C ALA A 107 -34.22 32.77 -5.05
N LEU A 108 -33.44 33.15 -4.03
CA LEU A 108 -33.53 34.48 -3.42
C LEU A 108 -33.19 35.60 -4.40
N CYS A 109 -32.13 35.44 -5.19
CA CYS A 109 -31.76 36.41 -6.22
C CYS A 109 -32.85 36.55 -7.30
N ALA A 110 -33.43 35.43 -7.76
CA ALA A 110 -34.52 35.43 -8.73
C ALA A 110 -35.79 36.09 -8.19
N GLY A 111 -36.15 35.80 -6.92
CA GLY A 111 -37.28 36.43 -6.24
C GLY A 111 -37.10 37.93 -6.06
N ALA A 112 -35.90 38.37 -5.65
CA ALA A 112 -35.56 39.78 -5.54
C ALA A 112 -35.68 40.50 -6.90
N TRP A 113 -35.20 39.87 -7.97
CA TRP A 113 -35.35 40.37 -9.34
C TRP A 113 -36.81 40.56 -9.73
N PHE A 114 -37.65 39.55 -9.48
CA PHE A 114 -39.07 39.59 -9.81
C PHE A 114 -39.83 40.65 -9.00
N THR A 115 -39.43 40.92 -7.76
CA THR A 115 -40.04 42.00 -6.95
C THR A 115 -39.58 43.40 -7.34
N SER A 116 -38.48 43.52 -8.08
CA SER A 116 -37.88 44.80 -8.48
C SER A 116 -38.18 45.24 -9.91
N GLY A 117 -38.86 44.41 -10.71
CA GLY A 117 -39.27 44.69 -12.09
C GLY A 117 -40.77 44.91 -12.19
#